data_AF-A0A838S5P9-F1
#
_entry.id   AF-A0A838S5P9-F1
#
_cell.length_a   1.000
_cell.length_b   1.000
_cell.length_c   1.000
_cell.angle_alpha   90.00
_cell.angle_beta   90.00
_cell.angle_gamma   90.00
#
_symmetry.space_group_name_H-M   'P 1'
#
loop_
_entity.id
_entity.type
_entity.pdbx_description
1 polymer ?
#
loop_
_entity_poly.entity_id
_entity_poly.type
_entity_poly.pdbx_seq_one_letter_code
_entity_poly.pdbx_strand_id
1 'polypeptide(L)'
;MTSLRAPMKKMPLFKSTPRPVTARAKPSRSTGPRELRLQANPESRSTLFTTVPAGFKTAHNSATEWMVYAAMAILLGEPKHFTKPPFSGSPPRWYYQKAIDGGRNQRGGSVADFIVDVNGSLIGIRVQTERFHILAGPDQVANDFFMRTHTRAVAHIIDVYDMDFVGDPTGRAVVAVVAKALKLEQNVDPLRSGRFYPVRT
;
A
#
# COMPACT_ATOMS: atom_id res chain seq x y z
N MET A 1 39.53 -41.19 70.45
CA MET A 1 38.18 -40.82 70.00
C MET A 1 38.31 -39.89 68.80
N THR A 2 38.23 -40.46 67.59
CA THR A 2 38.59 -39.80 66.33
C THR A 2 37.33 -39.15 65.73
N SER A 3 37.26 -37.82 65.75
CA SER A 3 36.13 -37.05 65.24
C SER A 3 36.20 -36.92 63.71
N LEU A 4 35.31 -37.62 63.02
CA LEU A 4 35.09 -37.53 61.57
C LEU A 4 34.35 -36.22 61.25
N ARG A 5 35.05 -35.22 60.70
CA ARG A 5 34.41 -34.06 60.05
C ARG A 5 34.06 -34.44 58.60
N ALA A 6 32.77 -34.50 58.30
CA ALA A 6 32.26 -34.66 56.94
C ALA A 6 32.54 -33.38 56.11
N PRO A 7 32.88 -33.50 54.81
CA PRO A 7 33.06 -32.34 53.95
C PRO A 7 31.70 -31.71 53.59
N MET A 8 31.55 -30.41 53.84
CA MET A 8 30.41 -29.62 53.38
C MET A 8 30.38 -29.62 51.85
N LYS A 9 29.32 -30.22 51.30
CA LYS A 9 29.00 -30.22 49.87
C LYS A 9 28.66 -28.78 49.45
N LYS A 10 29.50 -28.15 48.63
CA LYS A 10 29.22 -26.82 48.05
C LYS A 10 27.86 -26.86 47.32
N MET A 11 26.90 -26.08 47.78
CA MET A 11 25.64 -25.88 47.06
C MET A 11 25.95 -25.20 45.72
N PRO A 12 25.38 -25.67 44.59
CA PRO A 12 25.51 -24.97 43.33
C PRO A 12 24.77 -23.63 43.44
N LEU A 13 25.48 -22.53 43.13
CA LEU A 13 24.87 -21.21 42.97
C LEU A 13 23.67 -21.32 42.01
N PHE A 14 22.59 -20.63 42.40
CA PHE A 14 21.34 -20.50 41.64
C PHE A 14 21.60 -20.38 40.13
N LYS A 15 20.96 -21.29 39.38
CA LYS A 15 20.88 -21.24 37.92
C LYS A 15 20.37 -19.86 37.52
N SER A 16 21.13 -19.19 36.66
CA SER A 16 20.80 -17.90 36.05
C SER A 16 19.32 -17.84 35.64
N THR A 17 18.61 -16.79 36.06
CA THR A 17 17.27 -16.47 35.57
C THR A 17 17.25 -16.55 34.04
N PRO A 18 16.32 -17.28 33.42
CA PRO A 18 16.23 -17.33 31.96
C PRO A 18 16.04 -15.91 31.44
N ARG A 19 17.00 -15.42 30.66
CA ARG A 19 16.84 -14.14 29.96
C ARG A 19 15.59 -14.24 29.09
N PRO A 20 14.68 -13.25 29.11
CA PRO A 20 13.60 -13.21 28.16
C PRO A 20 14.19 -13.30 26.75
N VAL A 21 13.63 -14.18 25.92
CA VAL A 21 13.98 -14.28 24.50
C VAL A 21 13.64 -12.93 23.88
N THR A 22 14.65 -12.06 23.77
CA THR A 22 14.51 -10.84 23.00
C THR A 22 14.43 -11.30 21.56
N ALA A 23 13.23 -11.27 21.00
CA ALA A 23 13.02 -11.44 19.58
C ALA A 23 13.78 -10.31 18.87
N ARG A 24 15.05 -10.54 18.53
CA ARG A 24 15.86 -9.72 17.63
C ARG A 24 15.39 -9.93 16.18
N ALA A 25 14.08 -10.03 15.96
CA ALA A 25 13.54 -9.98 14.63
C ALA A 25 13.74 -8.54 14.14
N LYS A 26 14.57 -8.37 13.11
CA LYS A 26 14.62 -7.10 12.38
C LYS A 26 13.20 -6.75 11.94
N PRO A 27 12.78 -5.48 12.04
CA PRO A 27 11.45 -5.08 11.60
C PRO A 27 11.27 -5.46 10.12
N SER A 28 10.36 -6.41 9.87
CA SER A 28 10.01 -6.83 8.51
C SER A 28 8.80 -6.03 8.05
N ARG A 29 8.93 -5.32 6.92
CA ARG A 29 7.77 -4.74 6.25
C ARG A 29 7.09 -5.78 5.37
N SER A 30 5.76 -5.77 5.31
CA SER A 30 5.03 -6.45 4.25
C SER A 30 5.40 -5.82 2.91
N THR A 31 5.72 -6.65 1.93
CA THR A 31 5.94 -6.23 0.55
C THR A 31 4.99 -6.99 -0.34
N GLY A 32 4.62 -6.39 -1.47
CA GLY A 32 3.67 -6.99 -2.40
C GLY A 32 4.12 -8.31 -3.02
N PRO A 33 3.30 -8.87 -3.93
CA PRO A 33 3.54 -10.16 -4.55
C PRO A 33 4.94 -10.30 -5.15
N ARG A 34 5.54 -11.49 -5.01
CA ARG A 34 6.91 -11.77 -5.47
C ARG A 34 7.08 -11.52 -6.97
N GLU A 35 6.03 -11.70 -7.78
CA GLU A 35 6.08 -11.43 -9.21
C GLU A 35 6.39 -9.97 -9.55
N LEU A 36 6.14 -9.03 -8.64
CA LEU A 36 6.42 -7.60 -8.85
C LEU A 36 7.90 -7.26 -8.65
N ARG A 37 8.71 -8.22 -8.17
CA ARG A 37 10.18 -8.12 -8.06
C ARG A 37 10.66 -6.83 -7.38
N LEU A 38 9.94 -6.37 -6.36
CA LEU A 38 10.27 -5.16 -5.60
C LEU A 38 11.67 -5.16 -4.94
N GLN A 39 12.30 -6.32 -4.84
CA GLN A 39 13.62 -6.53 -4.25
C GLN A 39 14.74 -6.64 -5.31
N ALA A 40 14.41 -6.58 -6.60
CA ALA A 40 15.42 -6.61 -7.65
C ALA A 40 16.19 -5.29 -7.64
N ASN A 41 17.53 -5.34 -7.66
CA ASN A 41 18.36 -4.17 -7.96
C ASN A 41 18.14 -3.79 -9.43
N PRO A 42 17.44 -2.69 -9.73
CA PRO A 42 17.13 -2.38 -11.11
C PRO A 42 18.33 -1.73 -11.78
N GLU A 43 18.58 -2.14 -13.03
CA GLU A 43 19.64 -1.55 -13.88
C GLU A 43 19.35 -0.09 -14.25
N SER A 44 18.07 0.33 -14.20
CA SER A 44 17.63 1.67 -14.57
C SER A 44 16.60 2.21 -13.59
N ARG A 45 16.79 3.43 -13.07
CA ARG A 45 15.81 4.15 -12.24
C ARG A 45 15.00 5.11 -13.10
N SER A 46 13.69 5.19 -12.88
CA SER A 46 12.81 6.14 -13.57
C SER A 46 12.50 7.32 -12.66
N THR A 47 12.92 8.52 -13.05
CA THR A 47 12.55 9.75 -12.33
C THR A 47 11.06 10.05 -12.44
N LEU A 48 10.39 9.55 -13.47
CA LEU A 48 8.97 9.83 -13.74
C LEU A 48 8.06 9.44 -12.57
N PHE A 49 8.31 8.28 -11.95
CA PHE A 49 7.48 7.78 -10.86
C PHE A 49 7.99 8.25 -9.49
N THR A 50 9.29 8.51 -9.35
CA THR A 50 9.88 8.91 -8.06
C THR A 50 9.85 10.42 -7.82
N THR A 51 9.77 11.24 -8.87
CA THR A 51 9.77 12.70 -8.78
C THR A 51 8.35 13.22 -9.00
N VAL A 52 7.71 13.64 -7.92
CA VAL A 52 6.36 14.22 -7.95
C VAL A 52 6.41 15.64 -8.53
N PRO A 53 5.62 15.97 -9.58
CA PRO A 53 5.56 17.31 -10.12
C PRO A 53 5.10 18.35 -9.10
N ALA A 54 5.58 19.59 -9.26
CA ALA A 54 5.14 20.71 -8.46
C ALA A 54 3.62 20.91 -8.59
N GLY A 55 2.94 21.08 -7.46
CA GLY A 55 1.49 21.27 -7.40
C GLY A 55 0.65 19.97 -7.37
N PHE A 56 1.25 18.79 -7.56
CA PHE A 56 0.50 17.52 -7.46
C PHE A 56 0.23 17.15 -6.00
N LYS A 57 1.25 17.23 -5.14
CA LYS A 57 1.12 16.91 -3.72
C LYS A 57 0.44 18.07 -2.99
N THR A 58 -0.76 17.82 -2.47
CA THR A 58 -1.51 18.74 -1.61
C THR A 58 -1.68 18.14 -0.22
N ALA A 59 -2.49 18.76 0.65
CA ALA A 59 -2.84 18.19 1.96
C ALA A 59 -3.60 16.85 1.85
N HIS A 60 -4.18 16.55 0.69
CA HIS A 60 -5.08 15.43 0.48
C HIS A 60 -4.57 14.39 -0.51
N ASN A 61 -3.36 14.56 -1.04
CA ASN A 61 -2.81 13.72 -2.09
C ASN A 61 -1.40 13.26 -1.70
N SER A 62 -1.02 12.07 -2.12
CA SER A 62 0.23 11.42 -1.75
C SER A 62 1.22 11.28 -2.91
N ALA A 63 2.50 11.07 -2.58
CA ALA A 63 3.50 10.71 -3.58
C ALA A 63 3.23 9.34 -4.22
N THR A 64 2.53 8.46 -3.49
CA THR A 64 2.13 7.13 -3.98
C THR A 64 0.96 7.25 -4.97
N GLU A 65 0.01 8.15 -4.74
CA GLU A 65 -1.01 8.51 -5.73
C GLU A 65 -0.40 9.03 -7.04
N TRP A 66 0.70 9.80 -6.98
CA TRP A 66 1.39 10.24 -8.20
C TRP A 66 1.86 9.06 -9.05
N MET A 67 2.43 8.03 -8.42
CA MET A 67 2.89 6.84 -9.14
C MET A 67 1.73 6.16 -9.90
N VAL A 68 0.57 6.06 -9.26
CA VAL A 68 -0.65 5.47 -9.85
C VAL A 68 -1.22 6.38 -10.93
N TYR A 69 -1.27 7.70 -10.71
CA TYR A 69 -1.72 8.68 -11.69
C TYR A 69 -0.86 8.64 -12.96
N ALA A 70 0.46 8.63 -12.83
CA ALA A 70 1.38 8.52 -13.95
C ALA A 70 1.21 7.18 -14.70
N ALA A 71 1.05 6.07 -13.97
CA ALA A 71 0.81 4.76 -14.58
C ALA A 71 -0.51 4.73 -15.37
N MET A 72 -1.59 5.30 -14.82
CA MET A 72 -2.87 5.46 -15.51
C MET A 72 -2.71 6.25 -16.81
N ALA A 73 -2.03 7.40 -16.76
CA ALA A 73 -1.82 8.25 -17.93
C ALA A 73 -0.99 7.57 -19.02
N ILE A 74 0.02 6.77 -18.64
CA ILE A 74 0.83 5.99 -19.58
C ILE A 74 0.01 4.87 -20.23
N LEU A 75 -0.72 4.09 -19.42
CA LEU A 75 -1.48 2.93 -19.90
C LEU A 75 -2.66 3.33 -20.78
N LEU A 76 -3.33 4.45 -20.45
CA LEU A 76 -4.48 4.95 -21.20
C LEU A 76 -4.08 5.95 -22.30
N GLY A 77 -2.81 6.38 -22.34
CA GLY A 77 -2.29 7.35 -23.30
C GLY A 77 -2.80 8.79 -23.11
N GLU A 78 -3.55 9.06 -22.04
CA GLU A 78 -4.20 10.33 -21.76
C GLU A 78 -4.21 10.65 -20.26
N PRO A 79 -4.02 11.92 -19.86
CA PRO A 79 -3.76 13.07 -20.71
C PRO A 79 -2.30 13.10 -21.20
N LYS A 80 -2.06 13.61 -22.42
CA LYS A 80 -0.72 13.64 -23.04
C LYS A 80 0.33 14.43 -22.24
N HIS A 81 -0.11 15.40 -21.43
CA HIS A 81 0.76 16.26 -20.61
C HIS A 81 0.51 16.07 -19.11
N PHE A 82 0.36 14.83 -18.65
CA PHE A 82 0.03 14.47 -17.28
C PHE A 82 1.06 14.92 -16.21
N THR A 83 2.26 15.35 -16.60
CA THR A 83 3.27 15.89 -15.68
C THR A 83 3.10 17.38 -15.38
N LYS A 84 2.08 18.04 -15.94
CA LYS A 84 1.80 19.47 -15.77
C LYS A 84 0.38 19.68 -15.26
N PRO A 85 0.14 20.72 -14.44
CA PRO A 85 -1.22 21.08 -14.04
C PRO A 85 -2.06 21.55 -15.26
N PRO A 86 -3.39 21.40 -15.21
CA PRO A 86 -4.15 20.77 -14.13
C PRO A 86 -3.96 19.25 -14.11
N PHE A 87 -3.76 18.69 -12.91
CA PHE A 87 -3.70 17.24 -12.72
C PHE A 87 -5.12 16.70 -12.70
N SER A 88 -5.66 16.46 -13.89
CA SER A 88 -6.95 15.80 -14.08
C SER A 88 -6.74 14.48 -14.80
N GLY A 89 -7.74 13.60 -14.73
CA GLY A 89 -7.82 12.46 -15.65
C GLY A 89 -8.10 12.92 -17.09
N SER A 90 -8.66 12.02 -17.89
CA SER A 90 -9.20 12.34 -19.21
C SER A 90 -10.68 11.96 -19.31
N PRO A 91 -11.60 12.83 -18.85
CA PRO A 91 -13.03 12.58 -18.98
C PRO A 91 -13.46 12.41 -20.46
N PRO A 92 -14.42 11.52 -20.76
CA PRO A 92 -15.13 10.66 -19.82
C PRO A 92 -14.39 9.35 -19.47
N ARG A 93 -13.26 9.07 -20.12
CA ARG A 93 -12.54 7.79 -20.00
C ARG A 93 -12.03 7.52 -18.59
N TRP A 94 -11.48 8.54 -17.94
CA TRP A 94 -11.13 8.42 -16.53
C TRP A 94 -11.07 9.78 -15.83
N TYR A 95 -11.19 9.73 -14.51
CA TYR A 95 -11.24 10.87 -13.62
C TYR A 95 -10.23 10.65 -12.49
N TYR A 96 -9.60 11.73 -12.05
CA TYR A 96 -8.76 11.77 -10.85
C TYR A 96 -9.50 12.57 -9.77
N GLN A 97 -9.51 12.07 -8.54
CA GLN A 97 -10.16 12.68 -7.37
C GLN A 97 -11.61 13.10 -7.61
N LYS A 98 -12.41 12.19 -8.16
CA LYS A 98 -13.82 12.48 -8.42
C LYS A 98 -14.64 12.28 -7.15
N ALA A 99 -15.40 13.31 -6.80
CA ALA A 99 -16.40 13.22 -5.74
C ALA A 99 -17.48 12.21 -6.13
N ILE A 100 -17.79 11.33 -5.20
CA ILE A 100 -18.86 10.34 -5.23
C ILE A 100 -19.83 10.70 -4.11
N ASP A 101 -21.13 10.65 -4.40
CA ASP A 101 -22.19 10.89 -3.42
C ASP A 101 -22.01 12.20 -2.62
N GLY A 102 -21.61 13.28 -3.32
CA GLY A 102 -21.43 14.61 -2.74
C GLY A 102 -20.06 14.90 -2.14
N GLY A 103 -19.11 13.96 -2.18
CA GLY A 103 -17.72 14.19 -1.78
C GLY A 103 -17.49 14.19 -0.27
N ARG A 104 -16.31 14.69 0.17
CA ARG A 104 -15.85 14.62 1.57
C ARG A 104 -16.76 15.33 2.59
N ASN A 105 -17.61 16.25 2.14
CA ASN A 105 -18.43 17.08 3.01
C ASN A 105 -19.86 16.53 3.20
N GLN A 106 -20.27 15.53 2.42
CA GLN A 106 -21.57 14.88 2.59
C GLN A 106 -21.43 13.62 3.45
N ARG A 107 -22.42 13.38 4.30
CA ARG A 107 -22.47 12.15 5.11
C ARG A 107 -22.68 10.95 4.20
N GLY A 108 -21.70 10.04 4.18
CA GLY A 108 -21.67 8.90 3.26
C GLY A 108 -21.07 9.22 1.89
N GLY A 109 -20.69 10.49 1.64
CA GLY A 109 -19.95 10.88 0.45
C GLY A 109 -18.47 10.49 0.55
N SER A 110 -17.84 10.32 -0.61
CA SER A 110 -16.40 10.03 -0.68
C SER A 110 -15.75 10.65 -1.90
N VAL A 111 -14.43 10.56 -1.97
CA VAL A 111 -13.68 10.87 -3.16
C VAL A 111 -12.95 9.60 -3.56
N ALA A 112 -13.26 9.08 -4.74
CA ALA A 112 -12.45 8.03 -5.33
C ALA A 112 -11.18 8.66 -5.90
N ASP A 113 -10.03 8.05 -5.62
CA ASP A 113 -8.75 8.52 -6.15
C ASP A 113 -8.79 8.48 -7.67
N PHE A 114 -9.30 7.41 -8.26
CA PHE A 114 -9.51 7.29 -9.69
C PHE A 114 -10.86 6.65 -10.00
N ILE A 115 -11.49 7.10 -11.08
CA ILE A 115 -12.63 6.40 -11.71
C ILE A 115 -12.27 6.21 -13.18
N VAL A 116 -12.40 5.01 -13.71
CA VAL A 116 -12.09 4.70 -15.10
C VAL A 116 -13.23 3.92 -15.74
N ASP A 117 -13.56 4.25 -16.97
CA ASP A 117 -14.47 3.50 -17.81
C ASP A 117 -13.71 2.35 -18.47
N VAL A 118 -14.06 1.12 -18.08
CA VAL A 118 -13.56 -0.11 -18.70
C VAL A 118 -14.74 -0.78 -19.40
N ASN A 119 -14.76 -0.67 -20.72
CA ASN A 119 -15.77 -1.29 -21.60
C ASN A 119 -17.23 -0.92 -21.23
N GLY A 120 -17.49 0.33 -20.86
CA GLY A 120 -18.82 0.82 -20.48
C GLY A 120 -19.15 0.63 -18.99
N SER A 121 -18.24 0.06 -18.22
CA SER A 121 -18.38 -0.11 -16.78
C SER A 121 -17.43 0.82 -16.04
N LEU A 122 -17.98 1.71 -15.22
CA LEU A 122 -17.19 2.57 -14.35
C LEU A 122 -16.62 1.75 -13.18
N ILE A 123 -15.31 1.79 -13.03
CA ILE A 123 -14.61 1.20 -11.89
C ILE A 123 -13.90 2.28 -11.10
N GLY A 124 -13.99 2.19 -9.77
CA GLY A 124 -13.22 3.01 -8.84
C GLY A 124 -11.91 2.31 -8.51
N ILE A 125 -10.79 3.04 -8.55
CA ILE A 125 -9.50 2.55 -8.04
C ILE A 125 -9.15 3.41 -6.83
N ARG A 126 -8.81 2.75 -5.73
CA ARG A 126 -8.38 3.38 -4.47
C ARG A 126 -6.92 3.04 -4.19
N VAL A 127 -6.14 4.04 -3.80
CA VAL A 127 -4.75 3.85 -3.39
C VAL A 127 -4.70 3.66 -1.88
N GLN A 128 -4.48 2.42 -1.46
CA GLN A 128 -4.42 2.05 -0.05
C GLN A 128 -2.98 2.15 0.44
N THR A 129 -2.71 3.18 1.25
CA THR A 129 -1.38 3.36 1.84
C THR A 129 -1.24 2.62 3.16
N GLU A 130 -0.06 2.02 3.40
CA GLU A 130 0.23 1.22 4.59
C GLU A 130 -0.13 1.97 5.88
N ARG A 131 0.28 3.23 5.99
CA ARG A 131 0.10 4.04 7.20
C ARG A 131 -1.35 4.46 7.45
N PHE A 132 -2.10 4.83 6.41
CA PHE A 132 -3.39 5.51 6.59
C PHE A 132 -4.60 4.61 6.41
N HIS A 133 -4.43 3.43 5.79
CA HIS A 133 -5.54 2.53 5.52
C HIS A 133 -5.31 1.11 6.05
N ILE A 134 -4.09 0.60 5.89
CA ILE A 134 -3.82 -0.81 6.17
C ILE A 134 -3.50 -1.01 7.67
N LEU A 135 -2.72 -0.09 8.26
CA LEU A 135 -2.44 -0.02 9.70
C LEU A 135 -3.36 0.98 10.43
N ALA A 136 -4.48 1.34 9.82
CA ALA A 136 -5.39 2.32 10.38
C ALA A 136 -6.19 1.76 11.55
N GLY A 137 -6.73 2.66 12.38
CA GLY A 137 -7.64 2.29 13.46
C GLY A 137 -8.94 1.65 12.95
N PRO A 138 -9.69 0.96 13.83
CA PRO A 138 -10.90 0.23 13.46
C PRO A 138 -11.95 1.12 12.77
N ASP A 139 -12.06 2.38 13.16
CA ASP A 139 -13.00 3.34 12.55
C ASP A 139 -12.70 3.58 11.07
N GLN A 140 -11.42 3.72 10.72
CA GLN A 140 -11.01 3.92 9.34
C GLN A 140 -11.25 2.66 8.51
N VAL A 141 -10.98 1.47 9.07
CA VAL A 141 -11.25 0.20 8.40
C VAL A 141 -12.75 0.00 8.16
N ALA A 142 -13.59 0.34 9.14
CA ALA A 142 -15.03 0.27 9.01
C ALA A 142 -15.54 1.26 7.94
N ASN A 143 -15.01 2.48 7.93
CA ASN A 143 -15.33 3.47 6.90
C ASN A 143 -14.89 3.01 5.50
N ASP A 144 -13.67 2.47 5.37
CA ASP A 144 -13.15 1.96 4.10
C ASP A 144 -13.98 0.80 3.56
N PHE A 145 -14.44 -0.09 4.45
CA PHE A 145 -15.36 -1.17 4.11
C PHE A 145 -16.74 -0.65 3.70
N PHE A 146 -17.28 0.31 4.45
CA PHE A 146 -18.56 0.94 4.14
C PHE A 146 -18.53 1.58 2.76
N MET A 147 -17.51 2.41 2.49
CA MET A 147 -17.36 3.08 1.19
C MET A 147 -17.26 2.07 0.05
N ARG A 148 -16.52 0.98 0.25
CA ARG A 148 -16.37 -0.08 -0.76
C ARG A 148 -17.68 -0.81 -1.08
N THR A 149 -18.56 -0.98 -0.09
CA THR A 149 -19.79 -1.77 -0.23
C THR A 149 -21.02 -0.93 -0.56
N HIS A 150 -21.01 0.37 -0.27
CA HIS A 150 -22.19 1.24 -0.39
C HIS A 150 -22.08 2.28 -1.51
N THR A 151 -20.93 2.41 -2.17
CA THR A 151 -20.80 3.28 -3.34
C THR A 151 -21.62 2.74 -4.51
N ARG A 152 -22.54 3.56 -5.04
CA ARG A 152 -23.37 3.22 -6.22
C ARG A 152 -22.90 3.84 -7.52
N ALA A 153 -21.93 4.76 -7.45
CA ALA A 153 -21.43 5.51 -8.60
C ALA A 153 -20.49 4.69 -9.51
N VAL A 154 -20.00 3.54 -9.05
CA VAL A 154 -19.13 2.63 -9.80
C VAL A 154 -19.61 1.19 -9.61
N ALA A 155 -19.39 0.35 -10.62
CA ALA A 155 -19.77 -1.06 -10.56
C ALA A 155 -18.84 -1.85 -9.62
N HIS A 156 -17.56 -1.49 -9.61
CA HIS A 156 -16.53 -2.16 -8.81
C HIS A 156 -15.57 -1.14 -8.20
N ILE A 157 -15.07 -1.46 -7.01
CA ILE A 157 -13.96 -0.74 -6.36
C ILE A 157 -12.80 -1.71 -6.22
N ILE A 158 -11.65 -1.34 -6.79
CA ILE A 158 -10.39 -2.09 -6.74
C ILE A 158 -9.41 -1.33 -5.86
N ASP A 159 -8.88 -2.01 -4.84
CA ASP A 159 -7.83 -1.46 -3.99
C ASP A 159 -6.45 -1.76 -4.61
N VAL A 160 -5.62 -0.72 -4.71
CA VAL A 160 -4.21 -0.79 -5.12
C VAL A 160 -3.36 -0.44 -3.90
N TYR A 161 -2.56 -1.40 -3.42
CA TYR A 161 -1.77 -1.24 -2.21
C TYR A 161 -0.40 -0.63 -2.52
N ASP A 162 0.00 0.41 -1.80
CA ASP A 162 1.29 1.08 -2.01
C ASP A 162 2.50 0.15 -1.82
N MET A 163 2.40 -0.79 -0.90
CA MET A 163 3.38 -1.84 -0.66
C MET A 163 3.67 -2.73 -1.88
N ASP A 164 2.77 -2.73 -2.87
CA ASP A 164 2.95 -3.49 -4.11
C ASP A 164 3.87 -2.80 -5.11
N PHE A 165 4.20 -1.53 -4.93
CA PHE A 165 4.98 -0.80 -5.94
C PHE A 165 5.96 0.26 -5.41
N VAL A 166 5.81 0.76 -4.18
CA VAL A 166 6.67 1.83 -3.64
C VAL A 166 8.16 1.42 -3.56
N GLY A 167 8.44 0.13 -3.45
CA GLY A 167 9.81 -0.40 -3.44
C GLY A 167 10.51 -0.41 -4.81
N ASP A 168 9.77 -0.24 -5.92
CA ASP A 168 10.32 -0.31 -7.27
C ASP A 168 10.60 1.09 -7.86
N PRO A 169 11.87 1.53 -7.93
CA PRO A 169 12.22 2.84 -8.47
C PRO A 169 12.13 2.90 -10.01
N THR A 170 11.83 1.79 -10.70
CA THR A 170 11.63 1.77 -12.16
C THR A 170 10.21 2.17 -12.55
N GLY A 171 9.26 1.98 -11.64
CA GLY A 171 7.83 2.13 -11.88
C GLY A 171 7.16 0.99 -12.66
N ARG A 172 7.89 -0.09 -12.97
CA ARG A 172 7.32 -1.28 -13.62
C ARG A 172 6.26 -1.95 -12.75
N ALA A 173 6.49 -2.01 -11.44
CA ALA A 173 5.56 -2.58 -10.48
C ALA A 173 4.25 -1.78 -10.43
N VAL A 174 4.30 -0.45 -10.37
CA VAL A 174 3.07 0.35 -10.37
C VAL A 174 2.31 0.22 -11.70
N VAL A 175 3.01 0.19 -12.83
CA VAL A 175 2.38 -0.05 -14.14
C VAL A 175 1.71 -1.43 -14.18
N ALA A 176 2.38 -2.47 -13.67
CA ALA A 176 1.81 -3.82 -13.63
C ALA A 176 0.58 -3.91 -12.72
N VAL A 177 0.63 -3.30 -11.53
CA VAL A 177 -0.48 -3.29 -10.58
C VAL A 177 -1.68 -2.53 -11.14
N VAL A 178 -1.46 -1.36 -11.76
CA VAL A 178 -2.54 -0.60 -12.40
C VAL A 178 -3.10 -1.34 -13.60
N ALA A 179 -2.27 -1.99 -14.42
CA ALA A 179 -2.75 -2.80 -15.54
C ALA A 179 -3.61 -4.00 -15.08
N LYS A 180 -3.28 -4.63 -13.94
CA LYS A 180 -4.15 -5.64 -13.30
C LYS A 180 -5.47 -5.02 -12.83
N ALA A 181 -5.42 -3.87 -12.16
CA ALA A 181 -6.64 -3.20 -11.70
C ALA A 181 -7.59 -2.84 -12.85
N LEU A 182 -7.07 -2.39 -14.00
CA LEU A 182 -7.84 -2.13 -15.22
C LEU A 182 -8.49 -3.40 -15.81
N LYS A 183 -7.98 -4.58 -15.48
CA LYS A 183 -8.58 -5.89 -15.82
C LYS A 183 -9.50 -6.44 -14.73
N LEU A 184 -9.84 -5.62 -13.74
CA LEU A 184 -10.63 -6.01 -12.56
C LEU A 184 -9.92 -7.04 -11.66
N GLU A 185 -8.60 -7.13 -11.76
CA GLU A 185 -7.79 -7.98 -10.90
C GLU A 185 -7.28 -7.18 -9.70
N GLN A 186 -7.60 -7.64 -8.49
CA GLN A 186 -7.12 -7.06 -7.23
C GLN A 186 -6.12 -8.01 -6.57
N ASN A 187 -4.96 -7.48 -6.16
CA ASN A 187 -4.03 -8.23 -5.30
C ASN A 187 -4.67 -8.44 -3.91
N VAL A 188 -4.37 -9.56 -3.26
CA VAL A 188 -4.90 -9.81 -1.91
C VAL A 188 -4.28 -8.82 -0.94
N ASP A 189 -5.08 -8.30 -0.01
CA ASP A 189 -4.60 -7.49 1.10
C ASP A 189 -3.43 -8.22 1.80
N PRO A 190 -2.21 -7.65 1.78
CA PRO A 190 -1.02 -8.30 2.30
C PRO A 190 -1.07 -8.53 3.82
N LEU A 191 -1.80 -7.72 4.59
CA LEU A 191 -1.96 -7.94 6.03
C LEU A 191 -2.98 -9.04 6.34
N ARG A 192 -4.06 -9.13 5.56
CA ARG A 192 -5.09 -10.17 5.77
C ARG A 192 -4.68 -11.54 5.25
N SER A 193 -3.84 -11.59 4.20
CA SER A 193 -3.37 -12.85 3.63
C SER A 193 -2.25 -13.51 4.42
N GLY A 194 -1.65 -12.80 5.38
CA GLY A 194 -0.50 -13.30 6.15
C GLY A 194 0.73 -13.58 5.29
N ARG A 195 0.75 -13.16 4.02
CA ARG A 195 1.90 -13.32 3.12
C ARG A 195 2.90 -12.21 3.39
N PHE A 196 3.65 -12.39 4.46
CA PHE A 196 4.74 -11.49 4.85
C PHE A 196 6.03 -11.94 4.15
N TYR A 197 6.60 -11.07 3.32
CA TYR A 197 7.95 -11.25 2.82
C TYR A 197 8.90 -10.32 3.58
N PRO A 198 9.79 -10.86 4.44
CA PRO A 198 10.63 -10.03 5.28
C PRO A 198 11.66 -9.27 4.46
N VAL A 199 11.62 -7.94 4.57
CA VAL A 199 12.70 -7.07 4.08
C VAL A 199 13.84 -7.11 5.08
N ARG A 200 15.02 -7.60 4.65
CA ARG A 200 16.27 -7.36 5.37
C ARG A 200 16.69 -5.92 5.10
N THR A 201 16.41 -5.02 6.03
CA THR A 201 17.11 -3.74 6.15
C THR A 201 18.51 -3.92 6.71
#